data_AF-A0A4U0X169-F1
#
_entry.id   AF-A0A4U0X169-F1
#
_cell.length_a   1.000
_cell.length_b   1.000
_cell.length_c   1.000
_cell.angle_alpha   90.00
_cell.angle_beta   90.00
_cell.angle_gamma   90.00
#
_symmetry.space_group_name_H-M   'P 1'
#
loop_
_entity.id
_entity.type
_entity.pdbx_description
1 polymer ?
#
loop_
_entity_poly.entity_id
_entity_poly.type
_entity_poly.pdbx_seq_one_letter_code
_entity_poly.pdbx_strand_id
1 'polypeptide(L)'
;MAKWLLFVVASFSLVLQALCTAGDICYILGARNALLNNQLFFMSGYYTYVTYNGQDIAPASSLYSLNMTTDFPVERTIPESSVNNHSIPSSASIANTDQFNVSVPLWYTNDTIYIFAGVGEPTSTLPSYNITSGTWQSVHVAGGDFSFGNRSYAQSVSVPDSGLSFASGGVSPYGEVKW
;
A
#
# COMPACT_ATOMS: atom_id res chain seq x y z
N MET A 1 6.95 15.03 -50.21
CA MET A 1 7.54 15.21 -48.86
C MET A 1 6.50 15.27 -47.73
N ALA A 2 5.24 15.62 -47.97
CA ALA A 2 4.20 15.70 -46.93
C ALA A 2 3.65 14.35 -46.40
N LYS A 3 3.77 13.25 -47.16
CA LYS A 3 3.29 11.92 -46.75
C LYS A 3 4.14 11.24 -45.66
N TRP A 4 5.40 11.63 -45.51
CA TRP A 4 6.31 11.05 -44.51
C TRP A 4 6.15 11.69 -43.12
N LEU A 5 5.75 12.96 -43.03
CA LEU A 5 5.51 13.62 -41.73
C LEU A 5 4.29 13.06 -40.99
N LEU A 6 3.23 12.66 -41.71
CA LEU A 6 2.01 12.13 -41.08
C LEU A 6 2.22 10.75 -40.46
N PHE A 7 3.09 9.91 -41.02
CA PHE A 7 3.43 8.61 -40.45
C PHE A 7 4.25 8.74 -39.17
N VAL A 8 5.18 9.70 -39.11
CA VAL A 8 6.03 9.94 -37.92
C VAL A 8 5.22 10.50 -36.76
N VAL A 9 4.27 11.40 -36.99
CA VAL A 9 3.43 11.96 -35.92
C VAL A 9 2.41 10.93 -35.40
N ALA A 10 1.81 10.12 -36.28
CA ALA A 10 0.91 9.05 -35.86
C ALA A 10 1.63 7.97 -35.04
N SER A 11 2.86 7.60 -35.42
CA SER A 11 3.67 6.64 -34.66
C SER A 11 4.21 7.22 -33.35
N PHE A 12 4.52 8.52 -33.26
CA PHE A 12 4.91 9.15 -31.99
C PHE A 12 3.75 9.25 -30.99
N SER A 13 2.53 9.53 -31.46
CA SER A 13 1.33 9.53 -30.60
C SER A 13 0.89 8.12 -30.19
N LEU A 14 1.07 7.11 -31.04
CA LEU A 14 0.88 5.70 -30.68
C LEU A 14 1.93 5.22 -29.69
N VAL A 15 3.19 5.67 -29.80
CA VAL A 15 4.26 5.29 -28.85
C VAL A 15 4.08 5.95 -27.48
N LEU A 16 3.49 7.16 -27.40
CA LEU A 16 3.16 7.77 -26.10
C LEU A 16 1.94 7.11 -25.43
N GLN A 17 0.97 6.59 -26.19
CA GLN A 17 -0.15 5.83 -25.65
C GLN A 17 0.19 4.35 -25.40
N ALA A 18 1.27 3.82 -26.01
CA ALA A 18 1.73 2.43 -25.84
C ALA A 18 2.53 2.17 -24.55
N LEU A 19 2.56 3.12 -23.61
CA LEU A 19 3.37 3.04 -22.40
C LEU A 19 2.58 2.83 -21.11
N CYS A 20 1.25 2.84 -21.19
CA CYS A 20 0.35 2.63 -20.08
C CYS A 20 -0.63 1.52 -20.45
N THR A 21 -0.54 0.37 -19.80
CA THR A 21 -1.46 -0.76 -20.00
C THR A 21 -2.59 -0.66 -18.99
N ALA A 22 -3.81 -1.03 -19.39
CA ALA A 22 -4.92 -1.13 -18.44
C ALA A 22 -4.53 -2.07 -17.29
N GLY A 23 -4.72 -1.62 -16.05
CA GLY A 23 -4.25 -2.30 -14.84
C GLY A 23 -2.99 -1.69 -14.21
N ASP A 24 -2.17 -0.95 -14.98
CA ASP A 24 -0.97 -0.33 -14.44
C ASP A 24 -1.29 0.74 -13.39
N ILE A 25 -0.41 0.87 -12.39
CA ILE A 25 -0.53 1.90 -11.35
C ILE A 25 0.15 3.19 -11.81
N CYS A 26 -0.61 4.28 -11.89
CA CYS A 26 -0.13 5.61 -12.26
C CYS A 26 0.38 6.42 -11.08
N TYR A 27 -0.36 6.39 -9.98
CA TYR A 27 -0.12 7.24 -8.82
C TYR A 27 -0.54 6.54 -7.54
N ILE A 28 0.25 6.74 -6.49
CA ILE A 28 0.00 6.19 -5.16
C ILE A 28 0.02 7.35 -4.17
N LEU A 29 -1.08 7.55 -3.44
CA LEU A 29 -1.23 8.60 -2.44
C LEU A 29 -1.45 7.98 -1.06
N GLY A 30 -0.62 8.35 -0.08
CA GLY A 30 -0.86 7.99 1.31
C GLY A 30 -0.60 6.51 1.63
N ALA A 31 0.04 5.77 0.74
CA ALA A 31 0.48 4.42 1.04
C ALA A 31 1.51 4.39 2.16
N ARG A 32 1.57 3.23 2.80
CA ARG A 32 2.55 2.89 3.84
C ARG A 32 3.35 1.72 3.34
N ASN A 33 4.66 1.81 3.54
CA ASN A 33 5.61 0.93 2.90
C ASN A 33 6.57 0.28 3.90
N ALA A 34 7.02 -0.92 3.55
CA ALA A 34 8.10 -1.62 4.22
C ALA A 34 9.06 -2.20 3.18
N LEU A 35 10.35 -2.11 3.44
CA LEU A 35 11.38 -2.74 2.62
C LEU A 35 11.92 -3.96 3.36
N LEU A 36 11.61 -5.16 2.88
CA LEU A 36 11.97 -6.43 3.50
C LEU A 36 12.42 -7.43 2.45
N ASN A 37 13.56 -8.10 2.67
CA ASN A 37 14.08 -9.14 1.76
C ASN A 37 14.07 -8.72 0.28
N ASN A 38 14.60 -7.53 -0.02
CA ASN A 38 14.61 -6.94 -1.36
C ASN A 38 13.22 -6.78 -2.01
N GLN A 39 12.16 -6.69 -1.22
CA GLN A 39 10.81 -6.39 -1.68
C GLN A 39 10.29 -5.14 -0.99
N LEU A 40 9.78 -4.20 -1.80
CA LEU A 40 9.05 -3.04 -1.30
C LEU A 40 7.58 -3.43 -1.20
N PHE A 41 7.12 -3.68 0.02
CA PHE A 41 5.71 -3.88 0.34
C PHE A 41 5.04 -2.53 0.52
N PHE A 42 3.79 -2.40 0.07
CA PHE A 42 3.00 -1.19 0.21
C PHE A 42 1.50 -1.50 0.23
N MET A 43 0.78 -0.75 1.05
CA MET A 43 -0.67 -0.83 1.16
C MET A 43 -1.21 0.48 1.76
N SER A 44 -2.53 0.52 2.00
CA SER A 44 -3.24 1.74 2.42
C SER A 44 -3.12 2.85 1.38
N GLY A 45 -3.91 3.91 1.51
CA GLY A 45 -3.91 5.01 0.55
C GLY A 45 -4.75 4.74 -0.70
N TYR A 46 -4.60 5.64 -1.67
CA TYR A 46 -5.29 5.63 -2.95
C TYR A 46 -4.36 5.34 -4.11
N TYR A 47 -4.87 4.57 -5.05
CA TYR A 47 -4.12 4.07 -6.19
C TYR A 47 -4.91 4.48 -7.42
N THR A 48 -4.23 5.15 -8.33
CA THR A 48 -4.78 5.46 -9.64
C THR A 48 -4.36 4.36 -10.60
N TYR A 49 -5.33 3.69 -11.21
CA TYR A 49 -5.10 2.64 -12.19
C TYR A 49 -5.47 3.12 -13.59
N VAL A 50 -4.70 2.71 -14.59
CA VAL A 50 -5.06 2.90 -16.01
C VAL A 50 -6.25 2.01 -16.32
N THR A 51 -7.26 2.56 -16.99
CA THR A 51 -8.40 1.81 -17.53
C THR A 51 -8.55 2.06 -19.02
N TYR A 52 -9.36 1.25 -19.71
CA TYR A 52 -9.66 1.47 -21.13
C TYR A 52 -10.29 2.84 -21.44
N ASN A 53 -10.91 3.48 -20.43
CA ASN A 53 -11.61 4.75 -20.57
C ASN A 53 -10.89 5.92 -19.87
N GLY A 54 -9.65 5.73 -19.42
CA GLY A 54 -8.86 6.77 -18.73
C GLY A 54 -8.20 6.23 -17.46
N GLN A 55 -8.59 6.79 -16.32
CA GLN A 55 -8.01 6.44 -15.01
C GLN A 55 -9.12 6.28 -13.98
N ASP A 56 -8.93 5.33 -13.06
CA ASP A 56 -9.81 5.14 -11.91
C ASP A 56 -9.00 5.27 -10.62
N ILE A 57 -9.64 5.72 -9.54
CA ILE A 57 -9.00 5.93 -8.24
C ILE A 57 -9.74 5.07 -7.22
N ALA A 58 -9.02 4.13 -6.62
CA ALA A 58 -9.57 3.23 -5.61
C ALA A 58 -8.65 3.15 -4.38
N PRO A 59 -9.20 2.90 -3.17
CA PRO A 59 -8.39 2.56 -2.01
C PRO A 59 -7.63 1.25 -2.28
N ALA A 60 -6.45 1.09 -1.65
CA ALA A 60 -5.72 -0.17 -1.70
C ALA A 60 -6.60 -1.33 -1.19
N SER A 61 -6.80 -2.35 -2.02
CA SER A 61 -7.61 -3.53 -1.67
C SER A 61 -6.77 -4.73 -1.25
N SER A 62 -5.45 -4.61 -1.27
CA SER A 62 -4.50 -5.69 -1.02
C SER A 62 -3.20 -5.16 -0.42
N LEU A 63 -2.37 -6.06 0.09
CA LEU A 63 -0.97 -5.77 0.33
C LEU A 63 -0.22 -6.03 -0.98
N TYR A 64 0.37 -4.98 -1.55
CA TYR A 64 1.13 -5.09 -2.79
C TYR A 64 2.62 -5.20 -2.48
N SER A 65 3.39 -5.77 -3.40
CA SER A 65 4.85 -5.68 -3.33
C SER A 65 5.52 -5.63 -4.69
N LEU A 66 6.66 -4.94 -4.73
CA LEU A 66 7.55 -4.87 -5.87
C LEU A 66 8.88 -5.53 -5.50
N ASN A 67 9.42 -6.33 -6.42
CA ASN A 67 10.77 -6.84 -6.26
C ASN A 67 11.79 -5.73 -6.61
N MET A 68 12.70 -5.45 -5.68
CA MET A 68 13.72 -4.41 -5.82
C MET A 68 14.93 -4.85 -6.64
N THR A 69 14.98 -6.11 -7.07
CA THR A 69 15.98 -6.59 -8.04
C THR A 69 15.54 -6.39 -9.49
N THR A 70 14.31 -5.94 -9.73
CA THR A 70 13.79 -5.65 -11.06
C THR A 70 13.87 -4.17 -11.36
N ASP A 71 14.51 -3.82 -12.47
CA ASP A 71 14.51 -2.46 -12.98
C ASP A 71 13.14 -2.12 -13.58
N PHE A 72 12.56 -1.00 -13.17
CA PHE A 72 11.39 -0.43 -13.83
C PHE A 72 11.60 1.07 -14.08
N PRO A 73 11.09 1.60 -15.20
CA PRO A 73 11.21 3.03 -15.51
C PRO A 73 10.38 3.86 -14.52
N VAL A 74 11.06 4.59 -13.63
CA VAL A 74 10.44 5.47 -12.60
C VAL A 74 9.64 6.63 -13.18
N GLU A 75 9.87 6.98 -14.46
CA GLU A 75 9.20 8.08 -15.16
C GLU A 75 7.84 7.67 -15.76
N ARG A 76 7.41 6.42 -15.55
CA ARG A 76 6.21 5.82 -16.14
C ARG A 76 5.34 5.13 -15.09
N THR A 77 4.22 4.58 -15.53
CA THR A 77 3.36 3.73 -14.70
C THR A 77 4.12 2.50 -14.21
N ILE A 78 3.71 1.98 -13.05
CA ILE A 78 4.17 0.69 -12.54
C ILE A 78 3.34 -0.39 -13.23
N PRO A 79 3.95 -1.28 -14.03
CA PRO A 79 3.21 -2.31 -14.75
C PRO A 79 2.47 -3.24 -13.79
N GLU A 80 1.21 -3.59 -14.06
CA GLU A 80 0.45 -4.53 -13.22
C GLU A 80 1.22 -5.85 -13.02
N SER A 81 1.86 -6.34 -14.09
CA SER A 81 2.65 -7.57 -14.10
C SER A 81 3.90 -7.54 -13.20
N SER A 82 4.34 -6.37 -12.77
CA SER A 82 5.47 -6.22 -11.84
C SER A 82 5.05 -6.23 -10.37
N VAL A 83 3.74 -6.07 -10.11
CA VAL A 83 3.18 -5.95 -8.77
C VAL A 83 2.68 -7.30 -8.30
N ASN A 84 3.25 -7.82 -7.22
CA ASN A 84 2.68 -8.99 -6.55
C ASN A 84 1.51 -8.54 -5.68
N ASN A 85 0.37 -9.22 -5.83
CA ASN A 85 -0.82 -9.01 -5.02
C ASN A 85 -0.91 -10.06 -3.92
N HIS A 86 -0.87 -9.61 -2.66
CA HIS A 86 -1.10 -10.44 -1.48
C HIS A 86 -2.49 -10.12 -0.94
N SER A 87 -3.49 -10.81 -1.47
CA SER A 87 -4.90 -10.55 -1.15
C SER A 87 -5.15 -10.73 0.35
N ILE A 88 -5.80 -9.73 0.93
CA ILE A 88 -6.17 -9.73 2.35
C ILE A 88 -7.41 -10.62 2.51
N PRO A 89 -7.40 -11.64 3.40
CA PRO A 89 -8.58 -12.45 3.64
C PRO A 89 -9.66 -11.62 4.34
N SER A 90 -10.94 -11.90 4.08
CA SER A 90 -12.06 -11.21 4.72
C SER A 90 -12.11 -11.37 6.24
N SER A 91 -11.43 -12.39 6.78
CA SER A 91 -11.25 -12.62 8.22
C SER A 91 -10.19 -11.71 8.86
N ALA A 92 -9.29 -11.11 8.07
CA ALA A 92 -8.37 -10.11 8.58
C ALA A 92 -9.14 -8.82 8.83
N SER A 93 -9.29 -8.45 10.11
CA SER A 93 -9.87 -7.19 10.51
C SER A 93 -8.89 -6.05 10.23
N ILE A 94 -8.70 -5.73 8.96
CA ILE A 94 -8.06 -4.48 8.55
C ILE A 94 -9.16 -3.45 8.52
N ALA A 95 -9.00 -2.39 9.31
CA ALA A 95 -9.94 -1.29 9.26
C ALA A 95 -10.10 -0.84 7.81
N ASN A 96 -11.34 -0.85 7.31
CA ASN A 96 -11.66 -0.21 6.05
C ASN A 96 -11.07 1.19 6.13
N THR A 97 -10.09 1.47 5.28
CA THR A 97 -9.53 2.80 5.15
C THR A 97 -10.69 3.66 4.65
N ASP A 98 -11.40 4.28 5.60
CA ASP A 98 -12.37 5.31 5.29
C ASP A 98 -11.67 6.32 4.37
N GLN A 99 -12.43 6.87 3.43
CA GLN A 99 -11.96 7.70 2.34
C GLN A 99 -11.18 8.95 2.81
N PHE A 100 -11.27 9.28 4.11
CA PHE A 100 -10.55 10.38 4.75
C PHE A 100 -9.49 9.92 5.78
N ASN A 101 -9.24 8.62 5.89
CA ASN A 101 -8.56 7.95 7.00
C ASN A 101 -7.49 6.97 6.49
N VAL A 102 -6.74 7.42 5.48
CA VAL A 102 -6.18 6.51 4.46
C VAL A 102 -4.78 5.97 4.76
N SER A 103 -4.27 6.09 5.99
CA SER A 103 -2.88 5.72 6.24
C SER A 103 -2.65 5.21 7.65
N VAL A 104 -2.60 3.89 7.77
CA VAL A 104 -2.41 3.17 9.02
C VAL A 104 -0.96 2.72 9.17
N PRO A 105 -0.34 2.81 10.36
CA PRO A 105 1.00 2.32 10.59
C PRO A 105 1.21 0.91 10.06
N LEU A 106 2.34 0.72 9.38
CA LEU A 106 2.79 -0.58 8.92
C LEU A 106 4.03 -0.93 9.72
N TRP A 107 3.87 -1.88 10.64
CA TRP A 107 4.94 -2.41 11.47
C TRP A 107 5.47 -3.69 10.85
N TYR A 108 6.71 -4.02 11.14
CA TYR A 108 7.31 -5.20 10.56
C TYR A 108 8.54 -5.71 11.33
N THR A 109 8.70 -7.02 11.30
CA THR A 109 9.92 -7.75 11.68
C THR A 109 10.63 -8.23 10.41
N ASN A 110 11.67 -9.05 10.57
CA ASN A 110 12.44 -9.58 9.43
C ASN A 110 11.62 -10.44 8.47
N ASP A 111 10.51 -11.03 8.94
CA ASP A 111 9.73 -11.99 8.16
C ASP A 111 8.22 -11.73 8.18
N THR A 112 7.75 -10.73 8.93
CA THR A 112 6.32 -10.53 9.16
C THR A 112 5.98 -9.05 9.12
N ILE A 113 4.91 -8.72 8.40
CA ILE A 113 4.29 -7.40 8.36
C ILE A 113 3.06 -7.42 9.27
N TYR A 114 2.91 -6.39 10.09
CA TYR A 114 1.77 -6.19 10.97
C TYR A 114 1.06 -4.90 10.57
N ILE A 115 -0.25 -4.97 10.44
CA ILE A 115 -1.04 -3.85 9.95
C ILE A 115 -1.79 -3.28 11.12
N PHE A 116 -1.39 -2.07 11.49
CA PHE A 116 -1.98 -1.37 12.61
C PHE A 116 -3.22 -0.59 12.15
N ALA A 117 -4.28 -1.30 11.77
CA ALA A 117 -5.50 -0.67 11.29
C ALA A 117 -6.57 -0.60 12.38
N GLY A 118 -7.02 0.60 12.73
CA GLY A 118 -8.10 0.80 13.70
C GLY A 118 -9.11 1.81 13.20
N VAL A 119 -10.32 1.36 12.87
CA VAL A 119 -11.54 2.17 12.93
C VAL A 119 -12.52 1.33 13.73
N GLY A 120 -12.77 1.70 14.98
CA GLY A 120 -13.59 0.91 15.90
C GLY A 120 -13.09 0.97 17.34
N GLU A 121 -13.53 -0.01 18.13
CA GLU A 121 -13.10 -0.17 19.52
C GLU A 121 -11.62 -0.52 19.62
N PRO A 122 -10.94 -0.13 20.72
CA PRO A 122 -9.61 -0.61 21.04
C PRO A 122 -9.54 -2.14 20.90
N THR A 123 -8.48 -2.62 20.25
CA THR A 123 -8.21 -4.03 20.05
C THR A 123 -6.77 -4.32 20.39
N SER A 124 -6.48 -5.53 20.82
CA SER A 124 -5.14 -6.09 21.00
C SER A 124 -4.79 -7.10 19.90
N THR A 125 -5.65 -7.23 18.87
CA THR A 125 -5.46 -8.16 17.77
C THR A 125 -5.08 -7.41 16.50
N LEU A 126 -4.00 -7.85 15.84
CA LEU A 126 -3.54 -7.30 14.57
C LEU A 126 -3.58 -8.35 13.47
N PRO A 127 -4.04 -8.00 12.26
CA PRO A 127 -3.72 -8.79 11.08
C PRO A 127 -2.22 -8.70 10.78
N SER A 128 -1.64 -9.84 10.43
CA SER A 128 -0.24 -9.97 10.08
C SER A 128 -0.07 -10.85 8.85
N TYR A 129 0.97 -10.57 8.08
CA TYR A 129 1.34 -11.30 6.87
C TYR A 129 2.79 -11.77 7.00
N ASN A 130 3.00 -13.08 7.02
CA ASN A 130 4.35 -13.65 7.01
C ASN A 130 4.84 -13.75 5.57
N ILE A 131 5.94 -13.07 5.26
CA ILE A 131 6.49 -12.95 3.90
C ILE A 131 7.18 -14.24 3.44
N THR A 132 7.57 -15.12 4.37
CA THR A 132 8.25 -16.37 4.08
C THR A 132 7.26 -17.46 3.68
N SER A 133 6.18 -17.61 4.46
CA SER A 133 5.12 -18.58 4.16
C SER A 133 4.06 -18.03 3.21
N GLY A 134 3.99 -16.70 3.02
CA GLY A 134 2.97 -16.04 2.20
C GLY A 134 1.57 -16.08 2.81
N THR A 135 1.47 -16.15 4.14
CA THR A 135 0.20 -16.38 4.84
C THR A 135 -0.22 -15.24 5.74
N TRP A 136 -1.52 -14.97 5.74
CA TRP A 136 -2.18 -14.06 6.67
C TRP A 136 -2.61 -14.78 7.95
N GLN A 137 -2.49 -14.09 9.08
CA GLN A 137 -2.99 -14.55 10.37
C GLN A 137 -3.34 -13.37 11.27
N SER A 138 -4.25 -13.60 12.23
CA SER A 138 -4.52 -12.65 13.31
C SER A 138 -3.62 -12.98 14.50
N VAL A 139 -2.87 -12.00 14.99
CA VAL A 139 -1.99 -12.14 16.15
C VAL A 139 -2.51 -11.31 17.31
N HIS A 140 -2.36 -11.83 18.53
CA HIS A 140 -2.65 -11.11 19.75
C HIS A 140 -1.38 -10.45 20.29
N VAL A 141 -1.45 -9.16 20.60
CA VAL A 141 -0.35 -8.39 21.16
C VAL A 141 -0.56 -8.23 22.67
N ALA A 142 0.42 -8.67 23.44
CA ALA A 142 0.42 -8.52 24.88
C ALA A 142 0.66 -7.05 25.28
N GLY A 143 0.11 -6.63 26.42
CA GLY A 143 0.25 -5.26 26.95
C GLY A 143 -1.04 -4.45 26.96
N GLY A 144 -2.14 -5.01 26.46
CA GLY A 144 -3.46 -4.39 26.45
C GLY A 144 -3.88 -3.92 25.06
N ASP A 145 -5.08 -3.38 24.96
CA ASP A 145 -5.59 -2.86 23.70
C ASP A 145 -4.83 -1.60 23.27
N PHE A 146 -4.71 -1.39 21.97
CA PHE A 146 -3.97 -0.24 21.47
C PHE A 146 -4.71 1.07 21.77
N SER A 147 -4.10 1.92 22.58
CA SER A 147 -4.56 3.29 22.88
C SER A 147 -4.42 4.24 21.69
N PHE A 148 -3.63 3.85 20.69
CA PHE A 148 -3.57 4.49 19.38
C PHE A 148 -4.83 4.07 18.59
N GLY A 149 -5.98 4.64 18.95
CA GLY A 149 -7.28 4.33 18.34
C GLY A 149 -7.38 4.74 16.87
N ASN A 150 -8.47 5.41 16.48
CA ASN A 150 -8.77 5.81 15.10
C ASN A 150 -7.85 6.95 14.56
N ARG A 151 -6.52 6.80 14.65
CA ARG A 151 -5.56 7.82 14.20
C ARG A 151 -5.02 7.47 12.83
N SER A 152 -5.23 8.37 11.87
CA SER A 152 -4.65 8.27 10.53
C SER A 152 -3.42 9.12 10.36
N TYR A 153 -2.63 8.79 9.34
CA TYR A 153 -1.41 9.50 8.95
C TYR A 153 -0.33 9.52 10.04
N ALA A 154 -0.42 8.61 11.01
CA ALA A 154 0.65 8.40 11.97
C ALA A 154 1.93 8.00 11.23
N GLN A 155 3.05 8.49 11.74
CA GLN A 155 4.37 8.04 11.31
C GLN A 155 4.70 6.78 12.09
N SER A 156 5.34 5.83 11.43
CA SER A 156 5.81 4.60 12.08
C SER A 156 7.17 4.18 11.58
N VAL A 157 7.91 3.54 12.47
CA VAL A 157 9.21 2.95 12.19
C VAL A 157 9.30 1.60 12.87
N SER A 158 9.92 0.65 12.19
CA SER A 158 10.24 -0.65 12.76
C SER A 158 11.74 -0.84 12.75
N VAL A 159 12.26 -1.52 13.76
CA VAL A 159 13.66 -1.98 13.86
C VAL A 159 13.60 -3.51 13.85
N PRO A 160 13.67 -4.13 12.65
CA PRO A 160 13.41 -5.56 12.50
C PRO A 160 14.31 -6.45 13.36
N ASP A 161 15.59 -6.08 13.50
CA ASP A 161 16.58 -6.83 14.27
C ASP A 161 16.26 -6.91 15.77
N SER A 162 15.61 -5.89 16.32
CA SER A 162 15.18 -5.88 17.73
C SER A 162 13.70 -6.26 17.88
N GLY A 163 12.96 -6.42 16.78
CA GLY A 163 11.52 -6.61 16.78
C GLY A 163 10.72 -5.42 17.35
N LEU A 164 11.33 -4.24 17.47
CA LEU A 164 10.67 -3.07 18.05
C LEU A 164 10.01 -2.26 16.95
N SER A 165 8.79 -1.77 17.22
CA SER A 165 8.09 -0.86 16.32
C SER A 165 7.51 0.30 17.12
N PHE A 166 7.58 1.49 16.54
CA PHE A 166 7.13 2.73 17.15
C PHE A 166 6.18 3.44 16.20
N ALA A 167 5.12 4.03 16.72
CA ALA A 167 4.24 4.93 15.99
C ALA A 167 4.08 6.24 16.76
N SER A 168 3.99 7.36 16.05
CA SER A 168 3.84 8.68 16.64
C SER A 168 2.99 9.60 15.77
N GLY A 169 2.30 10.52 16.44
CA GLY A 169 1.45 11.53 15.80
C GLY A 169 0.16 10.95 15.21
N GLY A 170 -0.16 11.41 14.01
CA GLY A 170 -1.43 11.12 13.36
C GLY A 170 -2.60 11.97 13.87
N VAL A 171 -3.62 12.08 13.04
CA VAL A 171 -4.84 12.85 13.29
C VAL A 171 -5.97 11.91 13.67
N SER A 172 -6.72 12.27 14.70
CA SER A 172 -8.01 11.64 14.97
C SER A 172 -9.07 12.39 14.16
N PRO A 173 -9.80 11.75 13.24
CA PRO A 173 -10.84 12.41 12.45
C PRO A 173 -12.04 12.85 13.30
N TYR A 174 -12.17 12.31 14.51
CA TYR A 174 -13.16 12.71 15.52
C TYR A 174 -12.39 13.06 16.79
N GLY A 175 -12.45 14.31 17.27
CA GLY A 175 -11.57 14.89 18.29
C GLY A 175 -11.52 14.26 19.69
N GLU A 176 -11.88 13.00 19.87
CA GLU A 176 -11.72 12.27 21.12
C GLU A 176 -10.39 11.51 21.14
N VAL A 177 -9.37 12.13 21.73
CA VAL A 177 -8.21 11.39 22.23
C VAL A 177 -8.65 10.72 23.52
N LYS A 178 -9.03 9.44 23.47
CA LYS A 178 -9.19 8.64 24.68
C LYS A 178 -7.83 8.06 25.04
N TRP A 179 -7.31 8.52 26.18
CA TRP A 179 -6.15 7.94 26.86
C TRP A 179 -6.58 6.74 27.68
#